data_AF-A0A8I2J018-F1
#
_entry.id   AF-A0A8I2J018-F1
#
_cell.length_a   1.000
_cell.length_b   1.000
_cell.length_c   1.000
_cell.angle_alpha   90.00
_cell.angle_beta   90.00
_cell.angle_gamma   90.00
#
_symmetry.space_group_name_H-M   'P 1'
#
loop_
_entity.id
_entity.type
_entity.pdbx_description
1 polymer ?
#
loop_
_entity_poly.entity_id
_entity_poly.type
_entity_poly.pdbx_seq_one_letter_code
_entity_poly.pdbx_strand_id
1 'polypeptide(L)'
;MGQCAGPYIPSVRVRDGERTRAGGEFDLMGTTTRRNASAMKMVGALLALYRQAAGHTQRSLGERFVIGEQQIASIEQGRRPLKPDLAEQLDELLGTKGALSIALSKMPEVDLVPLWAEEYLDREREAIVISSYENQVLPGLLQTEGYARAVFRSRIPALEEDEVERHVAARVERQALFHRKDPPITCFVIWEAVLRDHLGGKAVFLQQVRHLRECCELPNLAVQVLPLARTAHAALDGPFVLLETPDHQRLAYTETQRGSQLIAAPDEVAILTQRCAMLRSQALTPEDSRDFLDRLLGDR
;
A
#
# COMPACT_ATOMS: atom_id res chain seq x y z
N MET A 1 19.54 42.77 -45.49
CA MET A 1 19.84 41.78 -46.55
C MET A 1 19.23 40.47 -46.08
N GLY A 2 17.98 40.18 -46.40
CA GLY A 2 17.49 39.79 -47.73
C GLY A 2 17.17 38.30 -47.61
N GLN A 3 15.90 37.95 -47.32
CA GLN A 3 14.91 37.42 -48.29
C GLN A 3 15.19 35.94 -48.66
N CYS A 4 14.24 35.07 -48.96
CA CYS A 4 12.78 34.93 -48.85
C CYS A 4 12.46 33.62 -49.62
N ALA A 5 11.28 33.05 -49.37
CA ALA A 5 10.51 32.16 -50.25
C ALA A 5 11.08 30.74 -50.47
N GLY A 6 10.28 29.67 -50.52
CA GLY A 6 8.85 29.54 -50.72
C GLY A 6 8.53 28.12 -51.24
N PRO A 7 7.25 27.75 -51.41
CA PRO A 7 6.71 26.43 -51.05
C PRO A 7 6.41 25.52 -52.26
N TYR A 8 6.15 24.22 -52.03
CA TYR A 8 5.40 23.41 -53.00
C TYR A 8 4.62 22.24 -52.36
N ILE A 9 3.29 22.31 -52.51
CA ILE A 9 2.25 21.28 -52.44
C ILE A 9 1.26 21.68 -53.58
N PRO A 10 0.43 20.82 -54.23
CA PRO A 10 0.22 19.36 -54.20
C PRO A 10 0.25 18.69 -55.60
N SER A 11 0.11 17.36 -55.68
CA SER A 11 -0.79 16.78 -56.70
C SER A 11 -1.45 15.50 -56.21
N VAL A 12 -2.78 15.51 -56.34
CA VAL A 12 -3.71 14.42 -56.03
C VAL A 12 -3.86 13.54 -57.28
N ARG A 13 -3.86 12.22 -57.11
CA ARG A 13 -4.64 11.32 -57.96
C ARG A 13 -5.45 10.38 -57.07
N VAL A 14 -6.77 10.54 -57.13
CA VAL A 14 -7.79 9.64 -56.63
C VAL A 14 -8.14 8.62 -57.72
N ARG A 15 -8.37 7.36 -57.32
CA ARG A 15 -9.44 6.44 -57.78
C ARG A 15 -9.40 5.23 -56.83
N ASP A 16 -10.32 5.17 -55.87
CA ASP A 16 -11.69 4.62 -55.97
C ASP A 16 -11.71 3.13 -55.62
N GLY A 17 -12.44 2.81 -54.56
CA GLY A 17 -12.59 1.48 -54.00
C GLY A 17 -13.37 1.53 -52.69
N GLU A 18 -14.67 1.76 -52.84
CA GLU A 18 -15.72 1.87 -51.83
C GLU A 18 -15.65 0.86 -50.67
N ARG A 19 -15.90 1.35 -49.44
CA ARG A 19 -17.00 0.86 -48.59
C ARG A 19 -17.23 1.80 -47.41
N THR A 20 -18.31 2.55 -47.52
CA THR A 20 -19.01 3.19 -46.40
C THR A 20 -19.53 2.14 -45.42
N ARG A 21 -19.37 2.37 -44.12
CA ARG A 21 -20.47 2.29 -43.13
C ARG A 21 -20.07 3.02 -41.84
N ALA A 22 -20.87 4.03 -41.52
CA ALA A 22 -20.97 4.67 -40.24
C ALA A 22 -21.68 3.74 -39.22
N GLY A 23 -21.44 4.02 -37.93
CA GLY A 23 -22.35 3.66 -36.84
C GLY A 23 -22.04 2.35 -36.14
N GLY A 24 -21.43 2.45 -34.95
CA GLY A 24 -21.33 1.36 -33.99
C GLY A 24 -20.77 1.92 -32.69
N GLU A 25 -21.66 2.16 -31.73
CA GLU A 25 -21.38 2.55 -30.35
C GLU A 25 -20.17 1.82 -29.77
N PHE A 26 -19.20 2.58 -29.25
CA PHE A 26 -18.16 2.05 -28.40
C PHE A 26 -18.79 1.75 -27.04
N ASP A 27 -19.20 0.51 -26.83
CA ASP A 27 -19.76 0.02 -25.59
C ASP A 27 -18.68 0.04 -24.49
N LEU A 28 -18.61 1.15 -23.78
CA LEU A 28 -17.77 1.37 -22.59
C LEU A 28 -18.41 0.69 -21.38
N MET A 29 -18.49 -0.63 -21.37
CA MET A 29 -18.77 -1.38 -20.14
C MET A 29 -17.99 -2.69 -20.10
N GLY A 30 -16.89 -2.66 -19.33
CA GLY A 30 -16.07 -3.83 -19.11
C GLY A 30 -14.89 -3.56 -18.20
N THR A 31 -15.09 -2.78 -17.12
CA THR A 31 -14.12 -2.75 -16.03
C THR A 31 -14.13 -4.14 -15.37
N THR A 32 -13.27 -5.03 -15.87
CA THR A 32 -12.97 -6.30 -15.22
C THR A 32 -12.15 -5.98 -13.98
N THR A 33 -12.84 -5.65 -12.89
CA THR A 33 -12.26 -5.46 -11.56
C THR A 33 -11.43 -6.71 -11.23
N ARG A 34 -10.11 -6.56 -11.14
CA ARG A 34 -9.19 -7.66 -10.83
C ARG A 34 -9.38 -8.03 -9.36
N ARG A 35 -10.23 -9.03 -9.11
CA ARG A 35 -10.66 -9.45 -7.76
C ARG A 35 -9.50 -9.99 -6.92
N ASN A 36 -9.56 -9.74 -5.61
CA ASN A 36 -8.59 -10.09 -4.58
C ASN A 36 -8.26 -11.60 -4.54
N ALA A 37 -6.98 -11.97 -4.74
CA ALA A 37 -6.55 -13.37 -4.80
C ALA A 37 -6.74 -14.15 -3.48
N SER A 38 -6.57 -13.49 -2.33
CA SER A 38 -6.77 -14.10 -1.01
C SER A 38 -8.26 -14.32 -0.72
N ALA A 39 -9.11 -13.35 -1.05
CA ALA A 39 -10.57 -13.50 -0.96
C ALA A 39 -11.11 -14.57 -1.92
N MET A 40 -10.56 -14.64 -3.14
CA MET A 40 -10.90 -15.69 -4.10
C MET A 40 -10.50 -17.08 -3.60
N LYS A 41 -9.32 -17.22 -2.97
CA LYS A 41 -8.93 -18.49 -2.32
C LYS A 41 -9.85 -18.86 -1.18
N MET A 42 -10.28 -17.90 -0.35
CA MET A 42 -11.23 -18.14 0.74
C MET A 42 -12.57 -18.66 0.21
N VAL A 43 -13.15 -17.99 -0.78
CA VAL A 43 -14.43 -18.43 -1.38
C VAL A 43 -14.28 -19.74 -2.15
N GLY A 44 -13.14 -19.96 -2.80
CA GLY A 44 -12.80 -21.26 -3.38
C GLY A 44 -12.75 -22.38 -2.33
N ALA A 45 -12.14 -22.13 -1.16
CA ALA A 45 -12.10 -23.08 -0.05
C ALA A 45 -13.50 -23.35 0.54
N LEU A 46 -14.34 -22.31 0.66
CA LEU A 46 -15.74 -22.47 1.08
C LEU A 46 -16.53 -23.33 0.10
N LEU A 47 -16.36 -23.12 -1.21
CA LEU A 47 -16.97 -23.97 -2.23
C LEU A 47 -16.51 -25.43 -2.07
N ALA A 48 -15.21 -25.66 -1.91
CA ALA A 48 -14.67 -27.01 -1.72
C ALA A 48 -15.27 -27.69 -0.49
N LEU A 49 -15.39 -26.96 0.63
CA LEU A 49 -16.01 -27.42 1.87
C LEU A 49 -17.47 -27.81 1.66
N TYR A 50 -18.29 -26.94 1.08
CA TYR A 50 -19.72 -27.22 0.86
C TYR A 50 -19.95 -28.35 -0.14
N ARG A 51 -19.13 -28.42 -1.19
CA ARG A 51 -19.18 -29.53 -2.15
C ARG A 51 -18.91 -30.86 -1.45
N GLN A 52 -17.87 -30.93 -0.61
CA GLN A 52 -17.54 -32.14 0.16
C GLN A 52 -18.64 -32.50 1.15
N ALA A 53 -19.21 -31.52 1.86
CA ALA A 53 -20.30 -31.73 2.80
C ALA A 53 -21.57 -32.27 2.12
N ALA A 54 -21.84 -31.84 0.89
CA ALA A 54 -22.94 -32.34 0.06
C ALA A 54 -22.61 -33.67 -0.65
N GLY A 55 -21.43 -34.26 -0.44
CA GLY A 55 -21.05 -35.56 -1.00
C GLY A 55 -20.67 -35.53 -2.49
N HIS A 56 -20.39 -34.35 -3.06
CA HIS A 56 -20.02 -34.22 -4.46
C HIS A 56 -18.50 -34.27 -4.68
N THR A 57 -18.07 -34.89 -5.78
CA THR A 57 -16.71 -34.74 -6.31
C THR A 57 -16.66 -33.52 -7.22
N GLN A 58 -15.48 -33.00 -7.54
CA GLN A 58 -15.35 -31.88 -8.49
C GLN A 58 -15.95 -32.24 -9.85
N ARG A 59 -15.78 -33.50 -10.29
CA ARG A 59 -16.40 -34.05 -11.50
C ARG A 59 -17.92 -34.08 -11.40
N SER A 60 -18.49 -34.68 -10.35
CA SER A 60 -19.95 -34.83 -10.24
C SER A 60 -20.67 -33.49 -10.03
N LEU A 61 -20.01 -32.52 -9.39
CA LEU A 61 -20.50 -31.15 -9.31
C LEU A 61 -20.45 -30.48 -10.69
N GLY A 62 -19.34 -30.63 -11.42
CA GLY A 62 -19.17 -30.07 -12.76
C GLY A 62 -20.22 -30.59 -13.76
N GLU A 63 -20.52 -31.89 -13.72
CA GLU A 63 -21.58 -32.51 -14.53
C GLU A 63 -22.96 -31.88 -14.30
N ARG A 64 -23.25 -31.44 -13.06
CA ARG A 64 -24.54 -30.83 -12.71
C ARG A 64 -24.73 -29.43 -13.29
N PHE A 65 -23.64 -28.71 -13.54
CA PHE A 65 -23.63 -27.35 -14.08
C PHE A 65 -23.06 -27.25 -15.51
N VAL A 66 -22.78 -28.38 -16.16
CA VAL A 66 -22.17 -28.45 -17.50
C VAL A 66 -20.84 -27.67 -17.55
N ILE A 67 -20.05 -27.76 -16.48
CA ILE A 67 -18.71 -27.17 -16.37
C ILE A 67 -17.66 -28.25 -16.10
N GLY A 68 -16.46 -28.06 -16.65
CA GLY A 68 -15.41 -29.06 -16.53
C GLY A 68 -14.89 -29.20 -15.09
N GLU A 69 -14.46 -30.41 -14.73
CA GLU A 69 -13.80 -30.71 -13.44
C GLU A 69 -12.65 -29.74 -13.11
N GLN A 70 -11.82 -29.44 -14.11
CA GLN A 70 -10.71 -28.47 -13.98
C GLN A 70 -11.19 -27.04 -13.72
N GLN A 71 -12.39 -26.67 -14.17
CA GLN A 71 -12.96 -25.37 -13.91
C GLN A 71 -13.40 -25.25 -12.44
N ILE A 72 -14.05 -26.28 -11.90
CA ILE A 72 -14.37 -26.37 -10.46
C ILE A 72 -13.08 -26.29 -9.63
N ALA A 73 -12.07 -27.10 -9.97
CA ALA A 73 -10.79 -27.10 -9.26
C ALA A 73 -10.08 -25.74 -9.30
N SER A 74 -10.13 -25.05 -10.44
CA SER A 74 -9.54 -23.72 -10.60
C SER A 74 -10.26 -22.65 -9.78
N ILE A 75 -11.59 -22.76 -9.63
CA ILE A 75 -12.38 -21.90 -8.73
C ILE A 75 -12.05 -22.21 -7.26
N GLU A 76 -12.02 -23.49 -6.87
CA GLU A 76 -11.71 -23.91 -5.50
C GLU A 76 -10.31 -23.47 -5.04
N GLN A 77 -9.36 -23.39 -5.96
CA GLN A 77 -8.00 -22.93 -5.71
C GLN A 77 -7.83 -21.40 -5.78
N GLY A 78 -8.90 -20.66 -6.08
CA GLY A 78 -8.87 -19.21 -6.26
C GLY A 78 -8.09 -18.75 -7.50
N ARG A 79 -7.83 -19.64 -8.47
CA ARG A 79 -7.16 -19.32 -9.74
C ARG A 79 -8.13 -18.76 -10.78
N ARG A 80 -9.43 -19.05 -10.64
CA ARG A 80 -10.51 -18.53 -11.47
C ARG A 80 -11.62 -17.94 -10.60
N PRO A 81 -12.16 -16.76 -10.93
CA PRO A 81 -13.23 -16.18 -10.13
C PRO A 81 -14.51 -17.02 -10.24
N LEU A 82 -15.17 -17.21 -9.10
CA LEU A 82 -16.57 -17.63 -9.08
C LEU A 82 -17.43 -16.47 -9.61
N LYS A 83 -18.37 -16.78 -10.51
CA LYS A 83 -19.29 -15.78 -11.06
C LYS A 83 -20.58 -15.73 -10.21
N PRO A 84 -21.27 -14.58 -10.12
CA PRO A 84 -22.47 -14.42 -9.29
C PRO A 84 -23.61 -15.39 -9.64
N ASP A 85 -23.90 -15.55 -10.92
CA ASP A 85 -24.88 -16.50 -11.45
C ASP A 85 -24.58 -17.93 -11.00
N LEU A 86 -23.32 -18.34 -11.08
CA LEU A 86 -22.90 -19.67 -10.64
C LEU A 86 -22.91 -19.81 -9.11
N ALA A 87 -22.63 -18.73 -8.36
CA ALA A 87 -22.66 -18.75 -6.89
C ALA A 87 -24.09 -18.98 -6.36
N GLU A 88 -25.09 -18.32 -6.94
CA GLU A 88 -26.50 -18.50 -6.58
C GLU A 88 -26.97 -19.93 -6.84
N GLN A 89 -26.62 -20.46 -8.01
CA GLN A 89 -26.95 -21.84 -8.40
C GLN A 89 -26.26 -22.88 -7.49
N LEU A 90 -25.01 -22.62 -7.10
CA LEU A 90 -24.28 -23.48 -6.17
C LEU A 90 -24.89 -23.40 -4.76
N ASP A 91 -25.33 -22.24 -4.33
CA ASP A 91 -25.98 -22.09 -3.02
C ASP A 91 -27.28 -22.89 -2.92
N GLU A 92 -28.06 -22.91 -4.01
CA GLU A 92 -29.29 -23.70 -4.10
C GLU A 92 -28.98 -25.21 -4.12
N LEU A 93 -28.06 -25.66 -4.98
CA LEU A 93 -27.74 -27.08 -5.12
C LEU A 93 -27.09 -27.65 -3.85
N LEU A 94 -26.15 -26.92 -3.24
CA LEU A 94 -25.37 -27.37 -2.10
C LEU A 94 -26.06 -27.07 -0.75
N GLY A 95 -27.21 -26.38 -0.76
CA GLY A 95 -27.98 -26.08 0.45
C GLY A 95 -27.28 -25.14 1.43
N THR A 96 -26.44 -24.22 0.93
CA THR A 96 -25.58 -23.35 1.75
C THR A 96 -26.31 -22.12 2.30
N LYS A 97 -27.58 -21.91 1.91
CA LYS A 97 -28.43 -20.78 2.33
C LYS A 97 -27.85 -19.41 1.96
N GLY A 98 -27.25 -19.30 0.77
CA GLY A 98 -26.74 -18.03 0.25
C GLY A 98 -25.31 -17.71 0.66
N ALA A 99 -24.58 -18.65 1.30
CA ALA A 99 -23.26 -18.37 1.83
C ALA A 99 -22.25 -17.96 0.75
N LEU A 100 -22.26 -18.58 -0.44
CA LEU A 100 -21.34 -18.27 -1.53
C LEU A 100 -21.69 -16.94 -2.19
N SER A 101 -22.98 -16.68 -2.41
CA SER A 101 -23.50 -15.43 -2.97
C SER A 101 -23.23 -14.25 -2.03
N ILE A 102 -23.46 -14.42 -0.73
CA ILE A 102 -23.13 -13.41 0.28
C ILE A 102 -21.62 -13.19 0.31
N ALA A 103 -20.81 -14.26 0.38
CA ALA A 103 -19.36 -14.14 0.39
C ALA A 103 -18.85 -13.39 -0.85
N LEU A 104 -19.41 -13.65 -2.03
CA LEU A 104 -19.09 -12.95 -3.28
C LEU A 104 -19.53 -11.48 -3.25
N SER A 105 -20.71 -11.17 -2.73
CA SER A 105 -21.25 -9.79 -2.64
C SER A 105 -20.52 -8.93 -1.60
N LYS A 106 -19.95 -9.57 -0.57
CA LYS A 106 -19.16 -8.94 0.48
C LYS A 106 -17.66 -9.04 0.22
N MET A 107 -17.25 -9.57 -0.94
CA MET A 107 -15.84 -9.64 -1.28
C MET A 107 -15.27 -8.21 -1.34
N PRO A 108 -14.17 -7.94 -0.65
CA PRO A 108 -13.43 -6.70 -0.85
C PRO A 108 -13.00 -6.58 -2.32
N GLU A 109 -13.42 -5.51 -3.02
CA GLU A 109 -12.98 -5.21 -4.40
C GLU A 109 -11.44 -5.06 -4.48
N VAL A 110 -10.89 -4.56 -3.38
CA VAL A 110 -9.49 -4.52 -2.95
C VAL A 110 -9.52 -4.75 -1.44
N ASP A 111 -8.46 -5.23 -0.78
CA ASP A 111 -8.41 -5.25 0.70
C ASP A 111 -8.72 -3.85 1.25
N LEU A 112 -10.00 -3.61 1.59
CA LEU A 112 -10.59 -2.27 1.56
C LEU A 112 -10.52 -1.53 2.90
N VAL A 113 -10.14 -2.25 3.95
CA VAL A 113 -9.42 -1.75 5.13
C VAL A 113 -8.66 -2.98 5.56
N PRO A 114 -7.33 -3.01 5.56
CA PRO A 114 -6.67 -4.24 5.92
C PRO A 114 -6.92 -4.44 7.42
N LEU A 115 -7.45 -5.61 7.80
CA LEU A 115 -7.34 -6.13 9.18
C LEU A 115 -5.92 -5.92 9.75
N TRP A 116 -4.94 -5.87 8.85
CA TRP A 116 -3.54 -5.61 9.11
C TRP A 116 -3.18 -4.18 9.54
N ALA A 117 -4.01 -3.15 9.33
CA ALA A 117 -3.71 -1.80 9.84
C ALA A 117 -3.97 -1.69 11.35
N GLU A 118 -5.09 -2.24 11.83
CA GLU A 118 -5.36 -2.34 13.27
C GLU A 118 -4.39 -3.31 13.94
N GLU A 119 -4.16 -4.47 13.32
CA GLU A 119 -3.16 -5.42 13.82
C GLU A 119 -1.76 -4.81 13.82
N TYR A 120 -1.37 -4.06 12.78
CA TYR A 120 -0.10 -3.31 12.78
C TYR A 120 -0.04 -2.32 13.95
N LEU A 121 -1.09 -1.56 14.20
CA LEU A 121 -1.11 -0.59 15.32
C LEU A 121 -0.97 -1.30 16.67
N ASP A 122 -1.59 -2.46 16.83
CA ASP A 122 -1.43 -3.28 18.04
C ASP A 122 0.01 -3.79 18.18
N ARG A 123 0.61 -4.28 17.10
CA ARG A 123 2.02 -4.72 17.09
C ARG A 123 3.00 -3.58 17.29
N GLU A 124 2.73 -2.40 16.73
CA GLU A 124 3.52 -1.18 16.94
C GLU A 124 3.50 -0.78 18.43
N ARG A 125 2.33 -0.80 19.08
CA ARG A 125 2.18 -0.49 20.51
C ARG A 125 2.97 -1.44 21.41
N GLU A 126 3.13 -2.70 21.01
CA GLU A 126 3.83 -3.73 21.79
C GLU A 126 5.32 -3.85 21.42
N ALA A 127 5.74 -3.33 20.26
CA ALA A 127 7.07 -3.53 19.71
C ALA A 127 8.18 -3.10 20.69
N ILE A 128 9.28 -3.86 20.69
CA ILE A 128 10.53 -3.53 21.40
C ILE A 128 11.57 -2.93 20.47
N VAL A 129 11.46 -3.18 19.16
CA VAL A 129 12.26 -2.54 18.11
C VAL A 129 11.36 -2.11 16.96
N ILE A 130 11.56 -0.89 16.49
CA ILE A 130 10.90 -0.36 15.29
C ILE A 130 11.98 0.15 14.34
N SER A 131 11.95 -0.22 13.08
CA SER A 131 12.80 0.39 12.06
C SER A 131 11.97 0.73 10.84
N SER A 132 12.09 1.92 10.28
CA SER A 132 11.38 2.25 9.03
C SER A 132 12.24 2.97 8.03
N TYR A 133 11.85 2.81 6.76
CA TYR A 133 12.32 3.60 5.64
C TYR A 133 11.16 4.38 5.07
N GLU A 134 11.34 5.69 4.89
CA GLU A 134 10.31 6.59 4.39
C GLU A 134 10.81 7.45 3.23
N ASN A 135 10.04 7.51 2.15
CA ASN A 135 10.43 8.19 0.91
C ASN A 135 9.38 9.11 0.29
N GLN A 136 8.17 9.14 0.83
CA GLN A 136 7.08 10.00 0.33
C GLN A 136 6.54 10.94 1.41
N VAL A 137 6.52 10.49 2.67
CA VAL A 137 5.98 11.22 3.81
C VAL A 137 6.84 10.88 5.03
N LEU A 138 7.02 11.79 5.99
CA LEU A 138 7.80 11.50 7.19
C LEU A 138 7.20 10.34 8.01
N PRO A 139 8.01 9.60 8.79
CA PRO A 139 7.50 8.51 9.64
C PRO A 139 6.40 9.03 10.56
N GLY A 140 5.26 8.35 10.61
CA GLY A 140 4.08 8.84 11.34
C GLY A 140 4.34 9.14 12.82
N LEU A 141 5.20 8.35 13.45
CA LEU A 141 5.63 8.54 14.85
C LEU A 141 6.44 9.83 15.07
N LEU A 142 7.01 10.43 14.02
CA LEU A 142 7.81 11.64 14.11
C LEU A 142 7.10 12.88 13.54
N GLN A 143 5.79 12.80 13.27
CA GLN A 143 5.06 13.92 12.66
C GLN A 143 4.51 14.88 13.72
N THR A 144 4.75 16.17 13.55
CA THR A 144 4.01 17.21 14.27
C THR A 144 2.54 17.21 13.84
N GLU A 145 1.67 17.75 14.70
CA GLU A 145 0.24 17.87 14.41
C GLU A 145 -0.02 18.60 13.07
N GLY A 146 0.70 19.69 12.82
CA GLY A 146 0.58 20.47 11.59
C GLY A 146 0.97 19.68 10.34
N TYR A 147 2.03 18.87 10.42
CA TYR A 147 2.45 18.02 9.30
C TYR A 147 1.47 16.87 9.07
N ALA A 148 1.04 16.18 10.14
CA ALA A 148 0.03 15.11 10.06
C ALA A 148 -1.28 15.61 9.43
N ARG A 149 -1.74 16.80 9.82
CA ARG A 149 -2.92 17.45 9.25
C ARG A 149 -2.74 17.74 7.75
N ALA A 150 -1.56 18.22 7.35
CA ALA A 150 -1.26 18.45 5.94
C ALA A 150 -1.30 17.14 5.12
N VAL A 151 -0.74 16.05 5.66
CA VAL A 151 -0.80 14.71 5.05
C VAL A 151 -2.24 14.25 4.85
N PHE A 152 -3.08 14.31 5.88
CA PHE A 152 -4.47 13.83 5.79
C PHE A 152 -5.33 14.68 4.86
N ARG A 153 -5.11 16.01 4.82
CA ARG A 153 -5.79 16.90 3.86
C ARG A 153 -5.36 16.68 2.40
N SER A 154 -4.21 16.07 2.16
CA SER A 154 -3.75 15.72 0.81
C SER A 154 -4.33 14.39 0.28
N ARG A 155 -5.16 13.69 1.06
CA ARG A 155 -5.79 12.43 0.63
C ARG A 155 -6.79 12.67 -0.49
N ILE A 156 -6.87 11.71 -1.42
CA ILE A 156 -7.88 11.68 -2.48
C ILE A 156 -8.63 10.33 -2.42
N PRO A 157 -9.97 10.33 -2.35
CA PRO A 157 -10.86 11.48 -2.15
C PRO A 157 -10.57 12.25 -0.85
N ALA A 158 -10.94 13.53 -0.82
CA ALA A 158 -10.74 14.38 0.34
C ALA A 158 -11.52 13.84 1.55
N LEU A 159 -10.93 13.98 2.73
CA LEU A 159 -11.59 13.69 4.01
C LEU A 159 -12.35 14.91 4.49
N GLU A 160 -13.46 14.70 5.19
CA GLU A 160 -14.13 15.79 5.90
C GLU A 160 -13.25 16.27 7.07
N GLU A 161 -13.37 17.54 7.45
CA GLU A 161 -12.50 18.15 8.45
C GLU A 161 -12.55 17.41 9.80
N ASP A 162 -13.73 16.95 10.23
CA ASP A 162 -13.88 16.15 11.46
C ASP A 162 -13.15 14.79 11.38
N GLU A 163 -13.00 14.21 10.19
CA GLU A 163 -12.21 12.99 10.00
C GLU A 163 -10.72 13.28 10.05
N VAL A 164 -10.29 14.39 9.46
CA VAL A 164 -8.90 14.87 9.54
C VAL A 164 -8.51 15.03 11.01
N GLU A 165 -9.32 15.71 11.82
CA GLU A 165 -9.02 15.92 13.24
C GLU A 165 -8.92 14.61 14.02
N ARG A 166 -9.84 13.66 13.78
CA ARG A 166 -9.77 12.34 14.41
C ARG A 166 -8.49 11.59 14.04
N HIS A 167 -8.09 11.62 12.77
CA HIS A 167 -6.87 10.97 12.32
C HIS A 167 -5.60 11.63 12.84
N VAL A 168 -5.58 12.96 12.94
CA VAL A 168 -4.50 13.74 13.56
C VAL A 168 -4.37 13.39 15.04
N ALA A 169 -5.47 13.36 15.79
CA ALA A 169 -5.46 12.99 17.20
C ALA A 169 -4.90 11.57 17.41
N ALA A 170 -5.35 10.60 16.61
CA ALA A 170 -4.83 9.23 16.65
C ALA A 170 -3.34 9.16 16.28
N ARG A 171 -2.85 10.02 15.37
CA ARG A 171 -1.43 10.11 15.00
C ARG A 171 -0.57 10.60 16.16
N VAL A 172 -1.02 11.64 16.88
CA VAL A 172 -0.30 12.23 18.01
C VAL A 172 -0.32 11.28 19.22
N GLU A 173 -1.45 10.62 19.48
CA GLU A 173 -1.56 9.64 20.58
C GLU A 173 -0.52 8.51 20.46
N ARG A 174 -0.24 8.06 19.22
CA ARG A 174 0.78 7.01 18.95
C ARG A 174 2.19 7.40 19.42
N GLN A 175 2.51 8.68 19.52
CA GLN A 175 3.84 9.15 19.94
C GLN A 175 4.13 8.90 21.42
N ALA A 176 3.08 8.64 22.23
CA ALA A 176 3.24 8.24 23.63
C ALA A 176 4.13 7.00 23.80
N LEU A 177 4.28 6.20 22.73
CA LEU A 177 5.18 5.05 22.66
C LEU A 177 6.65 5.39 23.01
N PHE A 178 7.14 6.60 22.70
CA PHE A 178 8.50 7.00 23.06
C PHE A 178 8.69 7.32 24.55
N HIS A 179 7.60 7.53 25.29
CA HIS A 179 7.61 7.98 26.68
C HIS A 179 7.13 6.92 27.68
N ARG A 180 6.81 5.71 27.22
CA ARG A 180 6.45 4.60 28.12
C ARG A 180 7.65 4.14 28.94
N LYS A 181 7.40 3.36 30.00
CA LYS A 181 8.44 2.86 30.94
C LYS A 181 9.63 2.20 30.23
N ASP A 182 9.33 1.34 29.26
CA ASP A 182 10.31 0.58 28.48
C ASP A 182 10.14 0.93 26.99
N PRO A 183 10.65 2.09 26.54
CA PRO A 183 10.41 2.57 25.18
C PRO A 183 11.18 1.70 24.16
N PRO A 184 10.66 1.49 22.95
CA PRO A 184 11.34 0.67 21.96
C PRO A 184 12.60 1.36 21.43
N ILE A 185 13.54 0.54 20.95
CA ILE A 185 14.65 1.02 20.15
C ILE A 185 14.12 1.32 18.75
N THR A 186 14.29 2.55 18.29
CA THR A 186 13.73 3.02 17.03
C THR A 186 14.79 3.54 16.07
N CYS A 187 14.67 3.20 14.79
CA CYS A 187 15.59 3.65 13.74
C CYS A 187 14.81 4.07 12.49
N PHE A 188 14.98 5.32 12.08
CA PHE A 188 14.26 5.89 10.95
C PHE A 188 15.26 6.31 9.87
N VAL A 189 15.18 5.69 8.70
CA VAL A 189 15.89 6.16 7.50
C VAL A 189 14.93 6.98 6.66
N ILE A 190 15.20 8.27 6.51
CA ILE A 190 14.32 9.21 5.83
C ILE A 190 15.01 9.66 4.54
N TRP A 191 14.34 9.54 3.41
CA TRP A 191 14.88 10.06 2.16
C TRP A 191 14.88 11.59 2.16
N GLU A 192 16.01 12.17 1.76
CA GLU A 192 16.22 13.62 1.75
C GLU A 192 15.14 14.39 0.99
N ALA A 193 14.52 13.80 -0.05
CA ALA A 193 13.41 14.42 -0.78
C ALA A 193 12.26 14.82 0.14
N VAL A 194 11.89 13.97 1.11
CA VAL A 194 10.80 14.22 2.07
C VAL A 194 11.12 15.39 2.99
N LEU A 195 12.40 15.53 3.36
CA LEU A 195 12.90 16.63 4.20
C LEU A 195 13.09 17.94 3.43
N ARG A 196 12.90 17.93 2.12
CA ARG A 196 12.91 19.13 1.27
C ARG A 196 11.50 19.51 0.81
N ASP A 197 10.55 18.60 0.94
CA ASP A 197 9.14 18.88 0.67
C ASP A 197 8.56 19.79 1.76
N HIS A 198 7.91 20.87 1.32
CA HIS A 198 7.33 21.88 2.21
C HIS A 198 5.83 21.60 2.42
N LEU A 199 5.48 20.34 2.65
CA LEU A 199 4.10 19.91 2.88
C LEU A 199 3.49 20.65 4.08
N GLY A 200 2.32 21.25 3.87
CA GLY A 200 1.68 22.12 4.88
C GLY A 200 2.22 23.56 4.94
N GLY A 201 3.21 23.90 4.11
CA GLY A 201 3.80 25.24 4.02
C GLY A 201 5.00 25.47 4.94
N LYS A 202 5.67 26.62 4.77
CA LYS A 202 6.96 26.93 5.42
C LYS A 202 6.94 26.86 6.96
N ALA A 203 5.85 27.28 7.59
CA ALA A 203 5.74 27.25 9.05
C ALA A 203 5.69 25.81 9.58
N VAL A 204 4.86 24.96 8.96
CA VAL A 204 4.75 23.53 9.29
C VAL A 204 6.08 22.82 9.02
N PHE A 205 6.71 23.11 7.89
CA PHE A 205 8.03 22.59 7.55
C PHE A 205 9.07 22.89 8.64
N LEU A 206 9.23 24.16 9.04
CA LEU A 206 10.21 24.53 10.06
C LEU A 206 9.90 23.89 11.42
N GLN A 207 8.62 23.83 11.81
CA GLN A 207 8.21 23.16 13.05
C GLN A 207 8.55 21.66 13.00
N GLN A 208 8.28 21.01 11.87
CA GLN A 208 8.53 19.60 11.66
C GLN A 208 10.03 19.25 11.68
N VAL A 209 10.87 20.06 11.03
CA VAL A 209 12.33 19.84 11.03
C VAL A 209 12.91 20.06 12.44
N ARG A 210 12.44 21.07 13.18
CA ARG A 210 12.84 21.27 14.60
C ARG A 210 12.47 20.07 15.45
N HIS A 211 11.24 19.57 15.32
CA HIS A 211 10.80 18.39 16.05
C HIS A 211 11.67 17.15 15.73
N LEU A 212 11.99 16.90 14.46
CA LEU A 212 12.91 15.81 14.10
C LEU A 212 14.29 16.00 14.74
N ARG A 213 14.80 17.23 14.76
CA ARG A 213 16.10 17.53 15.37
C ARG A 213 16.11 17.29 16.88
N GLU A 214 15.01 17.61 17.57
CA GLU A 214 14.81 17.30 18.99
C GLU A 214 14.71 15.79 19.23
N CYS A 215 13.99 15.04 18.37
CA CYS A 215 13.92 13.59 18.46
C CYS A 215 15.28 12.90 18.36
N CYS A 216 16.24 13.47 17.61
CA CYS A 216 17.61 12.95 17.52
C CYS A 216 18.39 12.98 18.85
N GLU A 217 17.88 13.65 19.89
CA GLU A 217 18.49 13.65 21.23
C GLU A 217 17.96 12.53 22.13
N LEU A 218 16.95 11.77 21.68
CA LEU A 218 16.42 10.62 22.43
C LEU A 218 17.38 9.42 22.36
N PRO A 219 17.72 8.78 23.50
CA PRO A 219 18.72 7.71 23.53
C PRO A 219 18.28 6.42 22.84
N ASN A 220 16.98 6.22 22.68
CA ASN A 220 16.36 5.05 22.06
C ASN A 220 15.91 5.31 20.61
N LEU A 221 16.35 6.41 19.99
CA LEU A 221 15.93 6.81 18.65
C LEU A 221 17.12 7.24 17.80
N ALA A 222 17.22 6.68 16.60
CA ALA A 222 18.19 7.10 15.59
C ALA A 222 17.47 7.58 14.32
N VAL A 223 17.77 8.80 13.87
CA VAL A 223 17.36 9.30 12.55
C VAL A 223 18.58 9.33 11.63
N GLN A 224 18.43 8.76 10.45
CA GLN A 224 19.43 8.82 9.39
C GLN A 224 18.80 9.37 8.10
N VAL A 225 19.48 10.29 7.42
CA VAL A 225 19.02 10.85 6.15
C VAL A 225 19.66 10.10 4.98
N LEU A 226 18.86 9.56 4.07
CA LEU A 226 19.35 9.01 2.81
C LEU A 226 19.51 10.14 1.78
N PRO A 227 20.74 10.49 1.34
CA PRO A 227 20.94 11.65 0.47
C PRO A 227 20.38 11.48 -0.95
N LEU A 228 19.99 12.59 -1.58
CA LEU A 228 19.58 12.66 -2.99
C LEU A 228 20.71 12.33 -3.96
N ALA A 229 21.96 12.62 -3.60
CA ALA A 229 23.13 12.49 -4.48
C ALA A 229 23.58 11.03 -4.72
N ARG A 230 22.83 10.03 -4.25
CA ARG A 230 23.14 8.61 -4.46
C ARG A 230 22.78 8.18 -5.88
N THR A 231 23.70 7.50 -6.56
CA THR A 231 23.48 6.94 -7.91
C THR A 231 22.82 5.55 -7.87
N ALA A 232 22.77 4.91 -6.71
CA ALA A 232 22.05 3.67 -6.44
C ALA A 232 21.69 3.57 -4.95
N HIS A 233 20.53 3.00 -4.62
CA HIS A 233 20.11 2.74 -3.24
C HIS A 233 19.08 1.60 -3.16
N ALA A 234 18.95 0.97 -1.99
CA ALA A 234 18.11 -0.23 -1.77
C ALA A 234 16.60 0.07 -1.54
N ALA A 235 16.12 1.20 -2.05
CA ALA A 235 14.89 1.85 -1.55
C ALA A 235 13.83 2.14 -2.64
N LEU A 236 13.95 1.48 -3.79
CA LEU A 236 13.12 1.76 -4.96
C LEU A 236 11.69 1.20 -4.86
N ASP A 237 11.47 0.22 -3.98
CA ASP A 237 10.19 -0.48 -3.85
C ASP A 237 9.19 0.20 -2.89
N GLY A 238 9.50 1.41 -2.42
CA GLY A 238 8.66 2.18 -1.51
C GLY A 238 9.03 2.07 -0.04
N PRO A 239 8.22 2.68 0.86
CA PRO A 239 8.45 2.69 2.28
C PRO A 239 8.07 1.34 2.92
N PHE A 240 8.66 1.07 4.09
CA PHE A 240 8.32 -0.10 4.89
C PHE A 240 8.68 0.12 6.35
N VAL A 241 8.03 -0.64 7.24
CA VAL A 241 8.31 -0.69 8.67
C VAL A 241 8.67 -2.13 9.05
N LEU A 242 9.65 -2.29 9.93
CA LEU A 242 10.03 -3.52 10.59
C LEU A 242 9.71 -3.39 12.07
N LEU A 243 9.09 -4.42 12.64
CA LEU A 243 8.75 -4.51 14.05
C LEU A 243 9.40 -5.77 14.64
N GLU A 244 9.89 -5.67 15.86
CA GLU A 244 10.20 -6.83 16.70
C GLU A 244 9.33 -6.78 17.97
N THR A 245 8.61 -7.86 18.25
CA THR A 245 7.74 -7.98 19.44
C THR A 245 8.53 -8.44 20.67
N PRO A 246 7.97 -8.36 21.89
CA PRO A 246 8.61 -8.90 23.09
C PRO A 246 8.94 -10.40 23.01
N ASP A 247 8.20 -11.16 22.20
CA ASP A 247 8.45 -12.58 21.93
C ASP A 247 9.49 -12.82 20.82
N HIS A 248 10.21 -11.76 20.41
CA HIS A 248 11.17 -11.76 19.30
C HIS A 248 10.59 -12.17 17.94
N GLN A 249 9.27 -12.05 17.77
CA GLN A 249 8.66 -12.18 16.46
C GLN A 249 9.01 -10.95 15.63
N ARG A 250 9.56 -11.19 14.44
CA ARG A 250 9.85 -10.12 13.47
C ARG A 250 8.74 -10.03 12.46
N LEU A 251 8.25 -8.81 12.26
CA LEU A 251 7.18 -8.49 11.34
C LEU A 251 7.64 -7.38 10.42
N ALA A 252 7.07 -7.33 9.23
CA ALA A 252 7.23 -6.20 8.33
C ALA A 252 5.87 -5.67 7.91
N TYR A 253 5.78 -4.36 7.71
CA TYR A 253 4.58 -3.68 7.26
C TYR A 253 4.91 -2.83 6.05
N THR A 254 4.12 -2.95 5.00
CA THR A 254 4.26 -2.15 3.77
C THR A 254 2.92 -1.55 3.40
N GLU A 255 2.92 -0.30 2.93
CA GLU A 255 1.72 0.39 2.46
C GLU A 255 1.86 0.74 0.99
N THR A 256 0.76 0.60 0.27
CA THR A 256 0.60 1.04 -1.11
C THR A 256 -0.66 1.89 -1.21
N GLN A 257 -0.82 2.59 -2.34
CA GLN A 257 -1.97 3.47 -2.58
C GLN A 257 -3.34 2.78 -2.42
N ARG A 258 -3.39 1.45 -2.57
CA ARG A 258 -4.65 0.68 -2.55
C ARG A 258 -4.73 -0.35 -1.42
N GLY A 259 -3.76 -0.41 -0.52
CA GLY A 259 -3.79 -1.35 0.60
C GLY A 259 -2.44 -1.51 1.27
N SER A 260 -2.44 -2.16 2.42
CA SER A 260 -1.22 -2.49 3.17
C SER A 260 -1.10 -3.99 3.41
N GLN A 261 0.09 -4.42 3.83
CA GLN A 261 0.39 -5.82 4.14
C GLN A 261 1.19 -5.90 5.43
N LEU A 262 0.74 -6.74 6.36
CA LEU A 262 1.53 -7.19 7.50
C LEU A 262 2.11 -8.58 7.18
N ILE A 263 3.42 -8.67 7.21
CA ILE A 263 4.20 -9.82 6.76
C ILE A 263 4.86 -10.45 8.00
N ALA A 264 4.56 -11.72 8.24
CA ALA A 264 5.14 -12.51 9.33
C ALA A 264 6.00 -13.69 8.85
N ALA A 265 6.01 -13.96 7.53
CA ALA A 265 6.81 -15.03 6.95
C ALA A 265 8.32 -14.71 7.10
N PRO A 266 9.12 -15.56 7.79
CA PRO A 266 10.49 -15.21 8.15
C PRO A 266 11.42 -14.90 6.97
N ASP A 267 11.24 -15.60 5.85
CA ASP A 267 11.97 -15.39 4.59
C ASP A 267 11.66 -14.03 3.97
N GLU A 268 10.38 -13.63 3.91
CA GLU A 268 9.97 -12.32 3.40
C GLU A 268 10.43 -11.17 4.31
N VAL A 269 10.30 -11.34 5.64
CA VAL A 269 10.79 -10.34 6.62
C VAL A 269 12.31 -10.20 6.55
N ALA A 270 13.04 -11.28 6.28
CA ALA A 270 14.49 -11.24 6.13
C ALA A 270 14.94 -10.36 4.95
N ILE A 271 14.20 -10.37 3.84
CA ILE A 271 14.50 -9.52 2.67
C ILE A 271 14.39 -8.03 3.06
N LEU A 272 13.33 -7.63 3.75
CA LEU A 272 13.14 -6.24 4.19
C LEU A 272 14.16 -5.85 5.27
N THR A 273 14.55 -6.78 6.13
CA THR A 273 15.63 -6.58 7.11
C THR A 273 16.97 -6.30 6.41
N GLN A 274 17.31 -7.06 5.37
CA GLN A 274 18.51 -6.84 4.57
C GLN A 274 18.48 -5.51 3.82
N ARG A 275 17.33 -5.13 3.25
CA ARG A 275 17.13 -3.81 2.65
C ARG A 275 17.35 -2.70 3.68
N CYS A 276 16.76 -2.80 4.87
CA CYS A 276 16.95 -1.82 5.94
C CYS A 276 18.43 -1.68 6.33
N ALA A 277 19.16 -2.80 6.45
CA ALA A 277 20.59 -2.78 6.74
C ALA A 277 21.41 -2.06 5.65
N MET A 278 21.09 -2.31 4.38
CA MET A 278 21.72 -1.62 3.25
C MET A 278 21.37 -0.13 3.23
N LEU A 279 20.13 0.24 3.54
CA LEU A 279 19.74 1.65 3.60
C LEU A 279 20.47 2.41 4.70
N ARG A 280 20.66 1.80 5.87
CA ARG A 280 21.41 2.40 6.97
C ARG A 280 22.90 2.60 6.64
N SER A 281 23.50 1.73 5.83
CA SER A 281 24.88 1.91 5.35
C SER A 281 25.00 2.95 4.23
N GLN A 282 23.92 3.21 3.50
CA GLN A 282 23.85 4.21 2.43
C GLN A 282 23.40 5.59 2.93
N ALA A 283 22.73 5.67 4.07
CA ALA A 283 22.33 6.91 4.70
C ALA A 283 23.52 7.63 5.35
N LEU A 284 23.33 8.90 5.68
CA LEU A 284 24.25 9.66 6.54
C LEU A 284 24.31 9.01 7.93
N THR A 285 25.42 9.23 8.65
CA THR A 285 25.50 8.88 10.07
C THR A 285 24.43 9.66 10.86
N PRO A 286 24.06 9.22 12.08
CA PRO A 286 23.18 10.01 12.94
C PRO A 286 23.71 11.43 13.21
N GLU A 287 25.02 11.58 13.36
CA GLU A 287 25.70 12.87 13.52
C GLU A 287 25.54 13.75 12.28
N ASP A 288 25.87 13.24 11.10
CA ASP A 288 25.76 13.98 9.85
C ASP A 288 24.30 14.29 9.49
N SER A 289 23.37 13.47 9.97
CA SER A 289 21.92 13.69 9.83
C SER A 289 21.43 14.84 10.71
N ARG A 290 21.95 14.99 11.94
CA ARG A 290 21.69 16.17 12.79
C ARG A 290 22.20 17.44 12.13
N ASP A 291 23.45 17.40 11.63
CA ASP A 291 24.05 18.49 10.88
C ASP A 291 23.27 18.85 9.60
N PHE A 292 22.66 17.86 8.96
CA PHE A 292 21.76 18.09 7.83
C PHE A 292 20.47 18.81 8.25
N LEU A 293 19.84 18.40 9.35
CA LEU A 293 18.64 19.05 9.88
C LEU A 293 18.91 20.48 10.35
N ASP A 294 20.03 20.73 11.03
CA ASP A 294 20.45 22.08 11.47
C ASP A 294 20.60 23.03 10.27
N ARG A 295 21.20 22.55 9.16
CA ARG A 295 21.28 23.32 7.91
C ARG A 295 19.92 23.63 7.30
N LEU A 296 18.93 22.73 7.39
CA LEU A 296 17.58 23.00 6.91
C LEU A 296 16.86 24.08 7.74
N LEU A 297 17.20 24.20 9.03
CA LEU A 297 16.68 25.24 9.92
C LEU A 297 17.33 26.61 9.68
N GLY A 298 18.43 26.65 8.93
CA GLY A 298 19.27 27.83 8.77
C GLY A 298 20.22 28.06 9.95
N ASP A 299 20.40 27.04 10.81
CA ASP A 299 21.34 27.06 11.93
C ASP A 299 22.74 26.69 11.42
N ARG A 300 23.29 27.48 10.50
CA ARG A 300 24.72 27.56 10.10
C ARG A 300 24.95 28.65 9.05
#